data_AF-A0A954P463-F1
#
_entry.id   AF-A0A954P463-F1
#
_cell.length_a   1.000
_cell.length_b   1.000
_cell.length_c   1.000
_cell.angle_alpha   90.00
_cell.angle_beta   90.00
_cell.angle_gamma   90.00
#
_symmetry.space_group_name_H-M   'P 1'
#
loop_
_entity.id
_entity.type
_entity.pdbx_description
1 polymer ?
#
loop_
_entity_poly.entity_id
_entity_poly.type
_entity_poly.pdbx_seq_one_letter_code
_entity_poly.pdbx_strand_id
1 'polypeptide(L)'
;MATSFAGSKHLDGRRRRRLASEHTDPNEAEAADTADSREERQHGRDCAVQQRLRHFPVRKVISRRPWKAAVLSTFVLGTAAGLIAAAWFAGVQPELFGPAIARMFQLPQPQAMQVSETVLVLLAGQLCLLIWWARSRSLQDFSGSYHFWLSAAATCFCISLCTALGLHTAVVETMYNRQLLPMMQQVTRADQLLLTWLVPSALVVLTVGRGMAREMRGNWVGLLLLRCSVLLAMLWVGGQLEMVRKELIALQEHATVQSQPALQSSLTGILAHLPLITASAGLLAASFLFLSTMLHTRHVIFESVNPPQQKPSLIGRLFRRLTGRGASRSTAGKGQQAADSVSPAEGEESQGRKTAAATAEAEADNSSSTTATRSRRASTRSSAPAVKEESAPARSAKTAAEPEPASQADSSEEDEADKQPMSLKASRALDADRQQQLKGLPKREQRKLRKQWRDEDRDSEYRRSA
;
A
#
# COMPACT_ATOMS: atom_id res chain seq x y z
N MET A 1 -33.26 -0.45 -17.83
CA MET A 1 -32.29 -1.06 -16.89
C MET A 1 -31.27 -1.85 -17.71
N ALA A 2 -30.02 -1.39 -17.80
CA ALA A 2 -28.99 -2.08 -18.58
C ALA A 2 -28.53 -3.33 -17.82
N THR A 3 -28.79 -4.52 -18.38
CA THR A 3 -28.31 -5.80 -17.87
C THR A 3 -26.80 -5.89 -18.11
N SER A 4 -26.03 -5.30 -17.20
CA SER A 4 -24.58 -5.49 -17.15
C SER A 4 -24.29 -6.97 -16.90
N PHE A 5 -23.97 -7.70 -17.97
CA PHE A 5 -23.56 -9.09 -17.92
C PHE A 5 -22.42 -9.25 -16.90
N ALA A 6 -22.59 -10.13 -15.90
CA ALA A 6 -21.65 -10.29 -14.79
C ALA A 6 -20.21 -10.64 -15.23
N GLY A 7 -20.02 -11.07 -16.50
CA GLY A 7 -18.71 -11.30 -17.12
C GLY A 7 -18.08 -10.11 -17.85
N SER A 8 -18.80 -9.01 -18.11
CA SER A 8 -18.32 -7.89 -18.95
C SER A 8 -17.12 -7.15 -18.34
N LYS A 9 -17.13 -6.90 -17.02
CA LYS A 9 -15.97 -6.35 -16.29
C LYS A 9 -14.75 -7.26 -16.37
N HIS A 10 -14.97 -8.57 -16.38
CA HIS A 10 -13.88 -9.54 -16.46
C HIS A 10 -13.29 -9.63 -17.88
N LEU A 11 -14.11 -9.42 -18.92
CA LEU A 11 -13.67 -9.34 -20.31
C LEU A 11 -12.84 -8.09 -20.59
N ASP A 12 -13.22 -6.93 -20.04
CA ASP A 12 -12.45 -5.70 -20.24
C ASP A 12 -11.07 -5.78 -19.55
N GLY A 13 -11.01 -6.39 -18.36
CA GLY A 13 -9.75 -6.73 -17.70
C GLY A 13 -8.89 -7.71 -18.50
N ARG A 14 -9.50 -8.72 -19.15
CA ARG A 14 -8.79 -9.69 -20.01
C ARG A 14 -8.28 -9.04 -21.30
N ARG A 15 -9.06 -8.15 -21.91
CA ARG A 15 -8.69 -7.38 -23.10
C ARG A 15 -7.53 -6.43 -22.81
N ARG A 16 -7.58 -5.68 -21.71
CA ARG A 16 -6.46 -4.82 -21.28
C ARG A 16 -5.18 -5.61 -21.02
N ARG A 17 -5.28 -6.79 -20.41
CA ARG A 17 -4.13 -7.70 -20.21
C ARG A 17 -3.58 -8.23 -21.53
N ARG A 18 -4.44 -8.60 -22.49
CA ARG A 18 -4.02 -9.02 -23.83
C ARG A 18 -3.31 -7.90 -24.58
N LEU A 19 -3.85 -6.68 -24.55
CA LEU A 19 -3.22 -5.51 -25.16
C LEU A 19 -1.87 -5.15 -24.52
N ALA A 20 -1.70 -5.38 -23.21
CA ALA A 20 -0.42 -5.20 -22.55
C ALA A 20 0.59 -6.31 -22.89
N SER A 21 0.16 -7.55 -23.05
CA SER A 21 1.04 -8.68 -23.38
C SER A 21 1.40 -8.76 -24.87
N GLU A 22 0.48 -8.42 -25.77
CA GLU A 22 0.70 -8.47 -27.23
C GLU A 22 1.74 -7.43 -27.70
N HIS A 23 2.04 -6.40 -26.89
CA HIS A 23 3.15 -5.48 -27.14
C HIS A 23 4.52 -6.01 -26.70
N THR A 24 4.62 -7.22 -26.14
CA THR A 24 5.87 -7.77 -25.57
C THR A 24 6.58 -8.78 -26.48
N ASP A 25 6.09 -9.01 -27.70
CA ASP A 25 6.77 -9.86 -28.70
C ASP A 25 7.21 -9.00 -29.89
N PRO A 26 8.47 -8.52 -29.91
CA PRO A 26 9.35 -8.98 -30.97
C PRO A 26 10.78 -9.28 -30.47
N ASN A 27 11.33 -10.39 -30.95
CA ASN A 27 12.77 -10.68 -31.07
C ASN A 27 13.70 -10.24 -29.91
N GLU A 28 14.16 -11.20 -29.11
CA GLU A 28 15.16 -11.02 -28.03
C GLU A 28 16.49 -10.35 -28.47
N ALA A 29 16.76 -10.25 -29.77
CA ALA A 29 17.94 -9.54 -30.30
C ALA A 29 17.75 -8.02 -30.48
N GLU A 30 16.52 -7.51 -30.61
CA GLU A 30 16.19 -6.06 -30.59
C GLU A 30 15.77 -5.57 -29.18
N ALA A 31 15.67 -6.48 -28.22
CA ALA A 31 15.24 -6.20 -26.86
C ALA A 31 16.26 -5.38 -26.04
N ALA A 32 17.54 -5.39 -26.43
CA ALA A 32 18.59 -4.63 -25.76
C ALA A 32 18.51 -3.12 -26.06
N ASP A 33 18.31 -2.73 -27.33
CA ASP A 33 18.15 -1.32 -27.73
C ASP A 33 16.75 -0.75 -27.42
N THR A 34 15.73 -1.62 -27.27
CA THR A 34 14.37 -1.18 -26.91
C THR A 34 14.12 -1.13 -25.40
N ALA A 35 15.02 -1.66 -24.56
CA ALA A 35 14.89 -1.56 -23.10
C ALA A 35 14.99 -0.10 -22.64
N ASP A 36 15.93 0.67 -23.18
CA ASP A 36 16.16 2.07 -22.81
C ASP A 36 14.98 2.96 -23.24
N SER A 37 14.49 2.76 -24.47
CA SER A 37 13.31 3.47 -24.99
C SER A 37 11.99 3.01 -24.34
N ARG A 38 11.96 1.84 -23.68
CA ARG A 38 10.81 1.39 -22.88
C ARG A 38 10.77 2.06 -21.51
N GLU A 39 11.90 2.20 -20.85
CA GLU A 39 12.01 2.94 -19.58
C GLU A 39 11.62 4.41 -19.77
N GLU A 40 12.09 5.03 -20.86
CA GLU A 40 11.76 6.41 -21.19
C GLU A 40 10.25 6.60 -21.49
N ARG A 41 9.64 5.68 -22.25
CA ARG A 41 8.18 5.69 -22.50
C ARG A 41 7.35 5.45 -21.24
N GLN A 42 7.83 4.60 -20.32
CA GLN A 42 7.17 4.40 -19.03
C GLN A 42 7.27 5.66 -18.16
N HIS A 43 8.44 6.28 -18.12
CA HIS A 43 8.67 7.53 -17.40
C HIS A 43 7.77 8.65 -17.91
N GLY A 44 7.61 8.78 -19.24
CA GLY A 44 6.70 9.74 -19.85
C GLY A 44 5.23 9.53 -19.47
N ARG A 45 4.74 8.29 -19.44
CA ARG A 45 3.38 7.97 -18.98
C ARG A 45 3.18 8.26 -17.51
N ASP A 46 4.14 7.91 -16.66
CA ASP A 46 4.07 8.17 -15.22
C ASP A 46 4.06 9.68 -14.95
N CYS A 47 4.83 10.44 -15.71
CA CYS A 47 4.81 11.91 -15.68
C CYS A 47 3.46 12.49 -16.12
N ALA A 48 2.82 11.95 -17.16
CA ALA A 48 1.49 12.40 -17.61
C ALA A 48 0.38 12.09 -16.57
N VAL A 49 0.44 10.92 -15.92
CA VAL A 49 -0.49 10.58 -14.81
C VAL A 49 -0.25 11.50 -13.61
N GLN A 50 1.01 11.75 -13.26
CA GLN A 50 1.36 12.72 -12.22
C GLN A 50 0.89 14.13 -12.57
N GLN A 51 0.94 14.55 -13.85
CA GLN A 51 0.42 15.83 -14.30
C GLN A 51 -1.09 15.95 -14.12
N ARG A 52 -1.88 14.91 -14.42
CA ARG A 52 -3.34 14.93 -14.15
C ARG A 52 -3.66 15.08 -12.67
N LEU A 53 -2.81 14.53 -11.80
CA LEU A 53 -2.93 14.70 -10.35
C LEU A 53 -2.52 16.12 -9.87
N ARG A 54 -1.87 16.95 -10.71
CA ARG A 54 -1.45 18.31 -10.33
C ARG A 54 -2.62 19.27 -10.12
N HIS A 55 -3.77 19.04 -10.75
CA HIS A 55 -4.96 19.89 -10.62
C HIS A 55 -5.77 19.60 -9.36
N PHE A 56 -5.32 18.68 -8.50
CA PHE A 56 -6.10 18.27 -7.33
C PHE A 56 -5.94 19.26 -6.15
N PRO A 57 -7.04 19.80 -5.58
CA PRO A 57 -6.98 20.81 -4.51
C PRO A 57 -6.29 20.31 -3.24
N VAL A 58 -6.28 18.99 -3.00
CA VAL A 58 -5.65 18.37 -1.83
C VAL A 58 -4.12 18.52 -1.80
N ARG A 59 -3.50 18.89 -2.93
CA ARG A 59 -2.07 19.22 -2.97
C ARG A 59 -1.70 20.41 -2.07
N LYS A 60 -2.65 21.30 -1.78
CA LYS A 60 -2.43 22.40 -0.83
C LYS A 60 -2.38 21.90 0.63
N VAL A 61 -3.11 20.83 0.93
CA VAL A 61 -3.20 20.24 2.28
C VAL A 61 -1.97 19.39 2.58
N ILE A 62 -1.55 18.53 1.65
CA ILE A 62 -0.39 17.64 1.84
C ILE A 62 0.82 18.22 1.12
N SER A 63 1.79 18.71 1.89
CA SER A 63 2.97 19.32 1.27
C SER A 63 3.98 18.29 0.76
N ARG A 64 4.61 18.60 -0.38
CA ARG A 64 5.74 17.82 -0.93
C ARG A 64 6.97 17.86 -0.03
N ARG A 65 7.18 18.98 0.68
CA ARG A 65 8.40 19.22 1.47
C ARG A 65 8.38 18.36 2.74
N PRO A 66 9.37 17.48 2.96
CA PRO A 66 9.37 16.53 4.08
C PRO A 66 9.38 17.23 5.45
N TRP A 67 10.01 18.40 5.55
CA TRP A 67 10.04 19.17 6.81
C TRP A 67 8.64 19.59 7.29
N LYS A 68 7.68 19.84 6.39
CA LYS A 68 6.30 20.18 6.79
C LYS A 68 5.58 18.98 7.38
N ALA A 69 5.82 17.79 6.83
CA ALA A 69 5.34 16.56 7.42
C ALA A 69 6.00 16.31 8.79
N ALA A 70 7.29 16.61 8.94
CA ALA A 70 7.98 16.55 10.23
C ALA A 70 7.37 17.50 11.26
N VAL A 71 7.12 18.77 10.92
CA VAL A 71 6.46 19.76 11.79
C VAL A 71 5.07 19.28 12.21
N LEU A 72 4.28 18.74 11.28
CA LEU A 72 2.96 18.19 11.61
C LEU A 72 3.06 16.96 12.50
N SER A 73 4.03 16.06 12.26
CA SER A 73 4.29 14.91 13.12
C SER A 73 4.69 15.33 14.54
N THR A 74 5.58 16.30 14.68
CA THR A 74 5.98 16.83 15.99
C THR A 74 4.82 17.52 16.69
N PHE A 75 3.94 18.20 15.94
CA PHE A 75 2.74 18.80 16.49
C PHE A 75 1.77 17.75 17.03
N VAL A 76 1.44 16.72 16.24
CA VAL A 76 0.53 15.64 16.67
C VAL A 76 1.10 14.91 17.90
N LEU A 77 2.38 14.54 17.89
CA LEU A 77 3.00 13.86 19.03
C LEU A 77 3.12 14.79 20.26
N GLY A 78 3.39 16.08 20.05
CA GLY A 78 3.39 17.08 21.12
C GLY A 78 2.02 17.24 21.75
N THR A 79 0.94 17.26 20.95
CA THR A 79 -0.43 17.30 21.48
C THR A 79 -0.79 16.03 22.26
N ALA A 80 -0.37 14.86 21.77
CA ALA A 80 -0.60 13.60 22.48
C ALA A 80 0.16 13.57 23.82
N ALA A 81 1.44 13.98 23.83
CA ALA A 81 2.24 14.08 25.06
C ALA A 81 1.63 15.09 26.04
N GLY A 82 1.16 16.25 25.55
CA GLY A 82 0.47 17.25 26.36
C GLY A 82 -0.82 16.72 27.00
N LEU A 83 -1.63 15.97 26.26
CA LEU A 83 -2.85 15.33 26.79
C LEU A 83 -2.53 14.26 27.84
N ILE A 84 -1.49 13.46 27.63
CA ILE A 84 -1.03 12.45 28.60
C ILE A 84 -0.53 13.12 29.88
N ALA A 85 0.29 14.17 29.75
CA ALA A 85 0.77 14.94 30.88
C ALA A 85 -0.39 15.61 31.64
N ALA A 86 -1.35 16.22 30.93
CA ALA A 86 -2.53 16.81 31.54
C ALA A 86 -3.38 15.77 32.30
N ALA A 87 -3.59 14.58 31.72
CA ALA A 87 -4.29 13.48 32.39
C ALA A 87 -3.55 13.01 33.65
N TRP A 88 -2.22 12.94 33.60
CA TRP A 88 -1.40 12.61 34.76
C TRP A 88 -1.52 13.67 35.86
N PHE A 89 -1.33 14.95 35.53
CA PHE A 89 -1.45 16.05 36.49
C PHE A 89 -2.85 16.15 37.10
N ALA A 90 -3.90 15.95 36.31
CA ALA A 90 -5.29 15.94 36.80
C ALA A 90 -5.54 14.80 37.79
N GLY A 91 -4.84 13.67 37.64
CA GLY A 91 -4.90 12.55 38.58
C GLY A 91 -4.16 12.81 39.90
N VAL A 92 -3.07 13.57 39.88
CA VAL A 92 -2.27 13.87 41.09
C VAL A 92 -2.79 15.09 41.85
N GLN A 93 -3.23 16.14 41.15
CA GLN A 93 -3.62 17.43 41.73
C GLN A 93 -4.94 17.93 41.12
N PRO A 94 -6.08 17.28 41.41
CA PRO A 94 -7.37 17.68 40.85
C PRO A 94 -7.78 19.10 41.29
N GLU A 95 -7.33 19.55 42.46
CA GLU A 95 -7.59 20.89 43.05
C GLU A 95 -7.12 22.05 42.15
N LEU A 96 -6.06 21.84 41.36
CA LEU A 96 -5.52 22.87 40.46
C LEU A 96 -6.36 23.05 39.20
N PHE A 97 -7.22 22.09 38.87
CA PHE A 97 -8.07 22.12 37.70
C PHE A 97 -9.51 22.44 38.09
N GLY A 98 -10.16 23.34 37.36
CA GLY A 98 -11.60 23.57 37.54
C GLY A 98 -12.40 22.27 37.31
N PRO A 99 -13.59 22.12 37.92
CA PRO A 99 -14.36 20.86 37.90
C PRO A 99 -14.69 20.39 36.48
N ALA A 100 -14.83 21.30 35.52
CA ALA A 100 -15.05 20.97 34.12
C ALA A 100 -13.81 20.31 33.47
N ILE A 101 -12.62 20.87 33.68
CA ILE A 101 -11.36 20.34 33.12
C ILE A 101 -11.01 19.02 33.80
N ALA A 102 -11.19 18.94 35.12
CA ALA A 102 -10.99 17.70 35.87
C ALA A 102 -11.85 16.56 35.28
N ARG A 103 -13.12 16.79 34.96
CA ARG A 103 -14.00 15.79 34.31
C ARG A 103 -13.48 15.31 32.96
N MET A 104 -12.85 16.18 32.15
CA MET A 104 -12.32 15.78 30.84
C MET A 104 -11.12 14.83 30.93
N PHE A 105 -10.40 14.87 32.07
CA PHE A 105 -9.19 14.09 32.32
C PHE A 105 -9.37 13.06 33.44
N GLN A 106 -10.59 12.86 33.93
CA GLN A 106 -10.90 11.89 34.98
C GLN A 106 -10.58 10.46 34.51
N LEU A 107 -9.73 9.79 35.28
CA LEU A 107 -9.51 8.35 35.14
C LEU A 107 -10.71 7.61 35.76
N PRO A 108 -11.14 6.48 35.18
CA PRO A 108 -10.42 5.66 34.20
C PRO A 108 -10.61 6.01 32.72
N GLN A 109 -11.56 6.89 32.38
CA GLN A 109 -11.92 7.20 30.98
C GLN A 109 -11.72 8.69 30.66
N PRO A 110 -10.48 9.11 30.33
CA PRO A 110 -10.20 10.50 29.99
C PRO A 110 -10.84 10.88 28.65
N GLN A 111 -11.99 11.57 28.71
CA GLN A 111 -12.79 11.96 27.55
C GLN A 111 -11.99 12.74 26.50
N ALA A 112 -11.09 13.64 26.93
CA ALA A 112 -10.25 14.41 26.01
C ALA A 112 -9.36 13.50 25.15
N MET A 113 -8.79 12.46 25.74
CA MET A 113 -7.94 11.49 25.03
C MET A 113 -8.79 10.67 24.07
N GLN A 114 -9.96 10.19 24.49
CA GLN A 114 -10.89 9.43 23.64
C GLN A 114 -11.35 10.25 22.42
N VAL A 115 -11.75 11.51 22.62
CA VAL A 115 -12.14 12.40 21.51
C VAL A 115 -10.99 12.58 20.53
N SER A 116 -9.78 12.82 21.04
CA SER A 116 -8.60 12.98 20.18
C SER A 116 -8.24 11.70 19.42
N GLU A 117 -8.36 10.53 20.05
CA GLU A 117 -8.20 9.22 19.43
C GLU A 117 -9.20 9.04 18.27
N THR A 118 -10.49 9.26 18.54
CA THR A 118 -11.57 9.18 17.56
C THR A 118 -11.31 10.08 16.35
N VAL A 119 -10.90 11.34 16.58
CA VAL A 119 -10.58 12.30 15.52
C VAL A 119 -9.39 11.84 14.69
N LEU A 120 -8.32 11.38 15.32
CA LEU A 120 -7.12 10.90 14.62
C LEU A 120 -7.41 9.66 13.78
N VAL A 121 -8.18 8.70 14.29
CA VAL A 121 -8.61 7.51 13.52
C VAL A 121 -9.54 7.90 12.37
N LEU A 122 -10.44 8.87 12.57
CA LEU A 122 -11.30 9.40 11.51
C LEU A 122 -10.47 10.02 10.37
N LEU A 123 -9.50 10.86 10.73
CA LEU A 123 -8.58 11.48 9.77
C LEU A 123 -7.73 10.44 9.04
N ALA A 124 -7.27 9.39 9.74
CA ALA A 124 -6.59 8.26 9.11
C ALA A 124 -7.49 7.54 8.09
N GLY A 125 -8.78 7.36 8.40
CA GLY A 125 -9.77 6.82 7.47
C GLY A 125 -9.96 7.68 6.22
N GLN A 126 -10.01 9.01 6.38
CA GLN A 126 -10.06 9.95 5.25
C GLN A 126 -8.81 9.87 4.36
N LEU A 127 -7.63 9.73 4.97
CA LEU A 127 -6.37 9.54 4.24
C LEU A 127 -6.34 8.20 3.49
N CYS A 128 -6.88 7.13 4.08
CA CYS A 128 -7.05 5.84 3.41
C CYS A 128 -8.00 5.94 2.19
N LEU A 129 -9.12 6.66 2.30
CA LEU A 129 -9.99 6.95 1.14
C LEU A 129 -9.26 7.72 0.05
N LEU A 130 -8.45 8.70 0.44
CA LEU A 130 -7.66 9.48 -0.51
C LEU A 130 -6.62 8.60 -1.23
N ILE A 131 -5.98 7.67 -0.53
CA ILE A 131 -5.07 6.68 -1.13
C ILE A 131 -5.83 5.76 -2.10
N TRP A 132 -6.99 5.24 -1.69
CA TRP A 132 -7.87 4.44 -2.57
C TRP A 132 -8.22 5.19 -3.86
N TRP A 133 -8.64 6.45 -3.73
CA TRP A 133 -9.02 7.30 -4.86
C TRP A 133 -7.84 7.63 -5.78
N ALA A 134 -6.65 7.87 -5.21
CA ALA A 134 -5.45 8.12 -6.01
C ALA A 134 -5.06 6.85 -6.80
N ARG A 135 -5.11 5.69 -6.16
CA ARG A 135 -4.72 4.40 -6.76
C ARG A 135 -5.73 3.83 -7.73
N SER A 136 -7.03 4.09 -7.56
CA SER A 136 -8.07 3.63 -8.50
C SER A 136 -7.91 4.20 -9.91
N ARG A 137 -7.11 5.26 -10.08
CA ARG A 137 -6.74 5.83 -11.38
C ARG A 137 -5.42 5.32 -11.94
N SER A 138 -4.64 4.54 -11.18
CA SER A 138 -3.44 3.91 -11.72
C SER A 138 -3.84 2.84 -12.75
N LEU A 139 -3.26 2.94 -13.95
CA LEU A 139 -3.41 1.91 -14.98
C LEU A 139 -2.61 0.65 -14.67
N GLN A 140 -1.68 0.69 -13.71
CA GLN A 140 -0.78 -0.42 -13.39
C GLN A 140 -1.30 -1.32 -12.26
N ASP A 141 -2.29 -0.87 -11.47
CA ASP A 141 -2.88 -1.65 -10.37
C ASP A 141 -3.96 -2.64 -10.86
N PHE A 142 -3.53 -3.63 -11.64
CA PHE A 142 -4.43 -4.67 -12.16
C PHE A 142 -4.79 -5.75 -11.13
N SER A 143 -4.09 -5.81 -9.99
CA SER A 143 -4.36 -6.78 -8.92
C SER A 143 -5.60 -6.43 -8.10
N GLY A 144 -6.18 -5.23 -8.29
CA GLY A 144 -7.28 -4.75 -7.47
C GLY A 144 -6.84 -4.40 -6.05
N SER A 145 -5.53 -4.18 -5.84
CA SER A 145 -4.98 -3.89 -4.52
C SER A 145 -5.53 -2.58 -3.96
N TYR A 146 -5.92 -1.63 -4.82
CA TYR A 146 -6.60 -0.42 -4.38
C TYR A 146 -7.86 -0.69 -3.54
N HIS A 147 -8.65 -1.75 -3.79
CA HIS A 147 -9.84 -2.07 -2.99
C HIS A 147 -9.53 -2.28 -1.51
N PHE A 148 -8.34 -2.77 -1.18
CA PHE A 148 -7.91 -2.94 0.20
C PHE A 148 -7.92 -1.60 0.97
N TRP A 149 -7.53 -0.48 0.33
CA TRP A 149 -7.54 0.83 0.96
C TRP A 149 -8.95 1.33 1.27
N LEU A 150 -9.94 0.95 0.44
CA LEU A 150 -11.34 1.21 0.74
C LEU A 150 -11.81 0.42 1.96
N SER A 151 -11.45 -0.86 2.05
CA SER A 151 -11.72 -1.67 3.24
C SER A 151 -11.04 -1.10 4.49
N ALA A 152 -9.78 -0.70 4.40
CA ALA A 152 -9.05 -0.09 5.51
C ALA A 152 -9.69 1.23 5.97
N ALA A 153 -10.15 2.06 5.03
CA ALA A 153 -10.88 3.28 5.35
C ALA A 153 -12.20 2.97 6.07
N ALA A 154 -13.00 2.02 5.56
CA ALA A 154 -14.22 1.58 6.19
C ALA A 154 -13.96 1.06 7.62
N THR A 155 -12.90 0.28 7.82
CA THR A 155 -12.50 -0.16 9.16
C THR A 155 -12.16 1.00 10.08
N CYS A 156 -11.38 1.99 9.61
CA CYS A 156 -11.06 3.17 10.42
C CYS A 156 -12.32 3.95 10.80
N PHE A 157 -13.26 4.14 9.87
CA PHE A 157 -14.53 4.80 10.17
C PHE A 157 -15.40 4.01 11.14
N CYS A 158 -15.48 2.70 10.99
CA CYS A 158 -16.20 1.86 11.94
C CYS A 158 -15.56 1.91 13.34
N ILE A 159 -14.23 1.83 13.45
CA ILE A 159 -13.53 1.95 14.74
C ILE A 159 -13.76 3.34 15.35
N SER A 160 -13.64 4.41 14.55
CA SER A 160 -13.89 5.78 15.00
C SER A 160 -15.34 5.94 15.50
N LEU A 161 -16.32 5.43 14.77
CA LEU A 161 -17.73 5.47 15.17
C LEU A 161 -17.99 4.66 16.45
N CYS A 162 -17.44 3.45 16.55
CA CYS A 162 -17.59 2.58 17.71
C CYS A 162 -16.92 3.15 18.97
N THR A 163 -15.81 3.86 18.83
CA THR A 163 -15.13 4.55 19.93
C THR A 163 -15.86 5.84 20.32
N ALA A 164 -16.32 6.63 19.36
CA ALA A 164 -17.06 7.87 19.59
C ALA A 164 -18.36 7.64 20.37
N LEU A 165 -19.12 6.61 19.97
CA LEU A 165 -20.43 6.30 20.53
C LEU A 165 -20.37 5.36 21.73
N GLY A 166 -19.19 4.83 22.09
CA GLY A 166 -19.11 3.77 23.09
C GLY A 166 -19.91 2.52 22.71
N LEU A 167 -20.08 2.23 21.41
CA LEU A 167 -20.90 1.09 20.97
C LEU A 167 -20.39 -0.24 21.54
N HIS A 168 -19.09 -0.34 21.77
CA HIS A 168 -18.48 -1.53 22.36
C HIS A 168 -18.99 -1.83 23.77
N THR A 169 -19.11 -0.82 24.63
CA THR A 169 -19.65 -1.00 26.00
C THR A 169 -21.15 -1.28 25.94
N ALA A 170 -21.90 -0.55 25.10
CA ALA A 170 -23.34 -0.75 24.94
C ALA A 170 -23.68 -2.16 24.41
N VAL A 171 -22.92 -2.68 23.46
CA VAL A 171 -23.11 -4.05 22.93
C VAL A 171 -22.83 -5.08 24.02
N VAL A 172 -21.73 -4.95 24.76
CA VAL A 172 -21.41 -5.90 25.85
C VAL A 172 -22.48 -5.86 26.95
N GLU A 173 -22.94 -4.66 27.33
CA GLU A 173 -23.98 -4.50 28.35
C GLU A 173 -25.33 -5.06 27.89
N THR A 174 -25.72 -4.82 26.64
CA THR A 174 -26.95 -5.39 26.08
C THR A 174 -26.88 -6.91 25.95
N MET A 175 -25.75 -7.47 25.53
CA MET A 175 -25.55 -8.92 25.46
C MET A 175 -25.61 -9.57 26.85
N TYR A 176 -24.98 -8.93 27.84
CA TYR A 176 -25.02 -9.37 29.23
C TYR A 176 -26.45 -9.34 29.80
N ASN A 177 -27.15 -8.21 29.67
CA ASN A 177 -28.49 -8.02 30.24
C ASN A 177 -29.56 -8.89 29.55
N ARG A 178 -29.42 -9.16 28.25
CA ARG A 178 -30.41 -9.95 27.49
C ARG A 178 -30.13 -11.46 27.50
N GLN A 179 -29.03 -11.91 28.10
CA GLN A 179 -28.63 -13.32 28.15
C GLN A 179 -28.68 -14.00 26.77
N LEU A 180 -28.31 -13.28 25.70
CA LEU A 180 -28.48 -13.70 24.31
C LEU A 180 -27.71 -14.98 23.95
N LEU A 181 -26.70 -15.34 24.75
CA LEU A 181 -25.90 -16.54 24.58
C LEU A 181 -26.07 -17.42 25.82
N PRO A 182 -27.05 -18.33 25.86
CA PRO A 182 -27.27 -19.21 27.02
C PRO A 182 -26.04 -20.08 27.31
N MET A 183 -25.26 -20.45 26.27
CA MET A 183 -23.99 -21.16 26.45
C MET A 183 -22.90 -20.35 27.18
N MET A 184 -23.03 -19.02 27.26
CA MET A 184 -22.08 -18.14 27.96
C MET A 184 -22.52 -17.81 29.40
N GLN A 185 -23.60 -18.40 29.92
CA GLN A 185 -24.07 -18.14 31.29
C GLN A 185 -23.07 -18.58 32.37
N GLN A 186 -22.21 -19.56 32.08
CA GLN A 186 -21.17 -20.01 33.01
C GLN A 186 -19.87 -19.19 32.92
N VAL A 187 -19.78 -18.26 31.97
CA VAL A 187 -18.57 -17.52 31.64
C VAL A 187 -18.61 -16.15 32.31
N THR A 188 -17.49 -15.71 32.91
CA THR A 188 -17.44 -14.43 33.63
C THR A 188 -17.72 -13.25 32.70
N ARG A 189 -18.23 -12.14 33.22
CA ARG A 189 -18.48 -10.91 32.44
C ARG A 189 -17.22 -10.44 31.68
N ALA A 190 -16.04 -10.61 32.28
CA ALA A 190 -14.76 -10.27 31.66
C ALA A 190 -14.45 -11.13 30.42
N ASP A 191 -14.69 -12.44 30.53
CA ASP A 191 -14.50 -13.37 29.41
C ASP A 191 -15.49 -13.12 28.27
N GLN A 192 -16.72 -12.72 28.59
CA GLN A 192 -17.71 -12.30 27.58
C GLN A 192 -17.23 -11.07 26.81
N LEU A 193 -16.70 -10.03 27.49
CA LEU A 193 -16.14 -8.84 26.84
C LEU A 193 -14.93 -9.19 25.97
N LEU A 194 -14.07 -10.09 26.45
CA LEU A 194 -12.93 -10.59 25.69
C LEU A 194 -13.36 -11.27 24.37
N LEU A 195 -14.28 -12.22 24.46
CA LEU A 195 -14.70 -13.05 23.33
C LEU A 195 -15.54 -12.30 22.31
N THR A 196 -16.44 -11.43 22.77
CA THR A 196 -17.41 -10.76 21.90
C THR A 196 -16.83 -9.55 21.17
N TRP A 197 -15.91 -8.82 21.79
CA TRP A 197 -15.42 -7.56 21.26
C TRP A 197 -13.90 -7.52 21.06
N LEU A 198 -13.16 -7.95 22.07
CA LEU A 198 -11.73 -7.77 22.12
C LEU A 198 -10.99 -8.64 21.10
N VAL A 199 -11.37 -9.91 20.99
CA VAL A 199 -10.79 -10.85 20.01
C VAL A 199 -11.12 -10.43 18.56
N PRO A 200 -12.38 -10.12 18.20
CA PRO A 200 -12.70 -9.65 16.85
C PRO A 200 -11.97 -8.35 16.49
N SER A 201 -11.91 -7.37 17.40
CA SER A 201 -11.19 -6.11 17.14
C SER A 201 -9.69 -6.33 16.94
N ALA A 202 -9.05 -7.16 17.76
CA ALA A 202 -7.64 -7.53 17.58
C ALA A 202 -7.39 -8.21 16.22
N LEU A 203 -8.27 -9.14 15.81
CA LEU A 203 -8.18 -9.79 14.50
C LEU A 203 -8.33 -8.78 13.36
N VAL A 204 -9.26 -7.85 13.45
CA VAL A 204 -9.44 -6.77 12.47
C VAL A 204 -8.22 -5.87 12.40
N VAL A 205 -7.67 -5.43 13.54
CA VAL A 205 -6.46 -4.59 13.58
C VAL A 205 -5.26 -5.32 12.98
N LEU A 206 -5.06 -6.61 13.29
CA LEU A 206 -3.96 -7.40 12.75
C LEU A 206 -4.10 -7.66 11.24
N THR A 207 -5.31 -7.94 10.76
CA THR A 207 -5.56 -8.20 9.33
C THR A 207 -5.39 -6.94 8.49
N VAL A 208 -5.99 -5.82 8.91
CA VAL A 208 -5.84 -4.52 8.24
C VAL A 208 -4.41 -4.01 8.37
N GLY A 209 -3.81 -4.06 9.56
CA GLY A 209 -2.42 -3.68 9.78
C GLY A 209 -1.44 -4.46 8.90
N ARG A 210 -1.64 -5.78 8.75
CA ARG A 210 -0.85 -6.62 7.84
C ARG A 210 -1.04 -6.23 6.38
N GLY A 211 -2.26 -5.92 5.96
CA GLY A 211 -2.55 -5.46 4.60
C GLY A 211 -1.87 -4.13 4.30
N MET A 212 -2.01 -3.14 5.19
CA MET A 212 -1.35 -1.84 5.08
C MET A 212 0.17 -1.99 5.06
N ALA A 213 0.74 -2.83 5.93
CA ALA A 213 2.17 -3.09 5.97
C ALA A 213 2.74 -3.67 4.66
N ARG A 214 1.94 -4.44 3.91
CA ARG A 214 2.34 -4.94 2.58
C ARG A 214 2.37 -3.83 1.54
N GLU A 215 1.39 -2.93 1.59
CA GLU A 215 1.25 -1.81 0.64
C GLU A 215 2.22 -0.65 0.92
N MET A 216 2.71 -0.53 2.16
CA MET A 216 3.58 0.56 2.62
C MET A 216 5.08 0.24 2.55
N ARG A 217 5.48 -0.84 1.86
CA ARG A 217 6.89 -1.27 1.78
C ARG A 217 7.84 -0.22 1.17
N GLY A 218 7.32 0.70 0.35
CA GLY A 218 8.09 1.81 -0.22
C GLY A 218 8.41 2.93 0.78
N ASN A 219 7.68 2.99 1.91
CA ASN A 219 7.85 4.02 2.93
C ASN A 219 8.19 3.38 4.29
N TRP A 220 9.48 3.24 4.56
CA TRP A 220 9.95 2.55 5.76
C TRP A 220 9.56 3.26 7.07
N VAL A 221 9.58 4.60 7.09
CA VAL A 221 9.17 5.39 8.27
C VAL A 221 7.69 5.20 8.55
N GLY A 222 6.85 5.31 7.52
CA GLY A 222 5.42 5.02 7.65
C GLY A 222 5.16 3.59 8.13
N LEU A 223 5.90 2.61 7.62
CA LEU A 223 5.80 1.21 8.02
C LEU A 223 6.20 0.99 9.48
N LEU A 224 7.25 1.65 9.97
CA LEU A 224 7.68 1.56 11.37
C LEU A 224 6.59 2.11 12.29
N LEU A 225 6.05 3.30 11.97
CA LEU A 225 4.95 3.91 12.72
C LEU A 225 3.70 3.02 12.73
N LEU A 226 3.37 2.38 11.61
CA LEU A 226 2.26 1.43 11.55
C LEU A 226 2.47 0.25 12.51
N ARG A 227 3.69 -0.31 12.58
CA ARG A 227 3.99 -1.41 13.49
C ARG A 227 3.89 -0.99 14.95
N CYS A 228 4.43 0.19 15.28
CA CYS A 228 4.28 0.76 16.61
C CYS A 228 2.81 1.00 16.96
N SER A 229 2.01 1.50 16.01
CA SER A 229 0.56 1.68 16.17
C SER A 229 -0.15 0.36 16.47
N VAL A 230 0.13 -0.70 15.71
CA VAL A 230 -0.47 -2.03 15.94
C VAL A 230 -0.06 -2.59 17.30
N LEU A 231 1.21 -2.48 17.70
CA LEU A 231 1.67 -2.94 19.01
C LEU A 231 1.00 -2.19 20.16
N LEU A 232 0.88 -0.86 20.05
CA LEU A 232 0.21 -0.02 21.04
C LEU A 232 -1.30 -0.27 21.07
N ALA A 233 -1.93 -0.53 19.93
CA ALA A 233 -3.35 -0.91 19.87
C ALA A 233 -3.58 -2.26 20.58
N MET A 234 -2.68 -3.23 20.41
CA MET A 234 -2.73 -4.50 21.14
C MET A 234 -2.49 -4.31 22.64
N LEU A 235 -1.58 -3.42 23.03
CA LEU A 235 -1.35 -3.06 24.44
C LEU A 235 -2.58 -2.38 25.05
N TRP A 236 -3.22 -1.46 24.32
CA TRP A 236 -4.48 -0.82 24.73
C TRP A 236 -5.58 -1.86 24.94
N VAL A 237 -5.78 -2.74 23.96
CA VAL A 237 -6.70 -3.87 24.04
C VAL A 237 -6.43 -4.75 25.27
N GLY A 238 -5.18 -5.14 25.51
CA GLY A 238 -4.79 -5.94 26.67
C GLY A 238 -4.98 -5.20 28.01
N GLY A 239 -4.70 -3.89 28.04
CA GLY A 239 -4.90 -3.05 29.21
C GLY A 239 -6.38 -2.94 29.60
N GLN A 240 -7.28 -2.81 28.62
CA GLN A 240 -8.72 -2.80 28.86
C GLN A 240 -9.20 -4.11 29.49
N LEU A 241 -8.69 -5.24 29.02
CA LEU A 241 -9.00 -6.55 29.59
C LEU A 241 -8.57 -6.66 31.06
N GLU A 242 -7.35 -6.23 31.36
CA GLU A 242 -6.82 -6.25 32.72
C GLU A 242 -7.59 -5.31 33.66
N MET A 243 -8.08 -4.17 33.16
CA MET A 243 -8.96 -3.30 33.95
C MET A 243 -10.28 -3.99 34.31
N VAL A 244 -10.95 -4.59 33.32
CA VAL A 244 -12.22 -5.31 33.54
C VAL A 244 -12.03 -6.50 34.47
N ARG A 245 -10.93 -7.24 34.31
CA ARG A 245 -10.59 -8.38 35.18
C ARG A 245 -10.41 -7.94 36.64
N LYS A 246 -9.74 -6.81 36.87
CA LYS A 246 -9.49 -6.27 38.21
C LYS A 246 -10.76 -5.75 38.88
N GLU A 247 -11.63 -5.09 38.13
CA GLU A 247 -12.94 -4.67 38.63
C GLU A 247 -13.76 -5.87 39.12
N LEU A 248 -13.71 -6.99 38.39
CA LEU A 248 -14.40 -8.22 38.76
C LEU A 248 -13.81 -8.89 40.00
N ILE A 249 -12.48 -8.91 40.13
CA ILE A 249 -11.79 -9.42 41.32
C ILE A 249 -12.12 -8.55 42.54
N ALA A 250 -12.10 -7.22 42.40
CA ALA A 250 -12.43 -6.30 43.50
C ALA A 250 -13.87 -6.52 44.01
N LEU A 251 -14.83 -6.73 43.11
CA LEU A 251 -16.21 -7.06 43.48
C LEU A 251 -16.32 -8.40 44.22
N GLN A 252 -15.51 -9.39 43.86
CA GLN A 252 -15.48 -10.70 44.50
C GLN A 252 -14.77 -10.68 45.86
N GLU A 253 -13.71 -9.90 46.00
CA GLU A 253 -12.97 -9.71 47.27
C GLU A 253 -13.79 -8.92 48.29
N HIS A 254 -14.54 -7.90 47.86
CA HIS A 254 -15.49 -7.19 48.73
C HIS A 254 -16.55 -8.11 49.35
N ALA A 255 -16.86 -9.24 48.72
CA ALA A 255 -17.79 -10.24 49.26
C ALA A 255 -17.12 -11.22 50.25
N THR A 256 -15.79 -11.31 50.30
CA THR A 256 -15.09 -12.42 50.98
C THR A 256 -14.06 -11.99 52.03
N VAL A 257 -13.45 -10.79 51.98
CA VAL A 257 -12.28 -10.49 52.84
C VAL A 257 -12.31 -9.06 53.39
N GLN A 258 -12.67 -8.93 54.67
CA GLN A 258 -12.51 -7.70 55.47
C GLN A 258 -11.19 -7.70 56.30
N SER A 259 -10.30 -8.69 56.13
CA SER A 259 -9.30 -9.03 57.17
C SER A 259 -7.82 -8.74 56.90
N GLN A 260 -7.39 -8.12 55.79
CA GLN A 260 -5.95 -7.79 55.60
C GLN A 260 -5.64 -6.42 54.94
N PRO A 261 -5.43 -5.35 55.72
CA PRO A 261 -5.16 -4.00 55.21
C PRO A 261 -3.70 -3.73 54.79
N ALA A 262 -2.72 -4.50 55.28
CA ALA A 262 -1.30 -4.12 55.13
C ALA A 262 -0.73 -4.32 53.71
N LEU A 263 -1.09 -5.42 53.03
CA LEU A 263 -0.58 -5.75 51.68
C LEU A 263 -1.25 -4.93 50.55
N GLN A 264 -2.43 -4.36 50.80
CA GLN A 264 -3.17 -3.59 49.80
C GLN A 264 -2.49 -2.25 49.45
N SER A 265 -1.75 -1.65 50.39
CA SER A 265 -1.16 -0.31 50.23
C SER A 265 -0.04 -0.20 49.19
N SER A 266 0.70 -1.28 48.90
CA SER A 266 1.81 -1.26 47.93
C SER A 266 1.38 -1.62 46.51
N LEU A 267 0.35 -2.46 46.36
CA LEU A 267 -0.19 -2.80 45.03
C LEU A 267 -1.04 -1.67 44.45
N THR A 268 -1.69 -0.85 45.28
CA THR A 268 -2.51 0.28 44.84
C THR A 268 -1.73 1.32 44.04
N GLY A 269 -0.46 1.56 44.34
CA GLY A 269 0.35 2.57 43.65
C GLY A 269 0.55 2.28 42.15
N ILE A 270 1.00 1.08 41.80
CA ILE A 270 1.21 0.69 40.39
C ILE A 270 -0.13 0.55 39.67
N LEU A 271 -1.13 -0.01 40.35
CA LEU A 271 -2.46 -0.23 39.80
C LEU A 271 -3.20 1.08 39.49
N ALA A 272 -2.96 2.15 40.26
CA ALA A 272 -3.55 3.46 40.03
C ALA A 272 -3.14 4.08 38.68
N HIS A 273 -1.98 3.70 38.13
CA HIS A 273 -1.49 4.22 36.85
C HIS A 273 -1.93 3.41 35.63
N LEU A 274 -2.51 2.21 35.82
CA LEU A 274 -2.92 1.35 34.71
C LEU A 274 -3.95 1.99 33.76
N PRO A 275 -4.97 2.75 34.23
CA PRO A 275 -5.91 3.41 33.34
C PRO A 275 -5.22 4.47 32.46
N LEU A 276 -4.27 5.21 33.02
CA LEU A 276 -3.48 6.21 32.29
C LEU A 276 -2.57 5.55 31.25
N ILE A 277 -1.89 4.45 31.59
CA ILE A 277 -1.05 3.68 30.65
C ILE A 277 -1.91 3.14 29.50
N THR A 278 -3.09 2.61 29.82
CA THR A 278 -4.00 2.08 28.81
C THR A 278 -4.49 3.21 27.89
N ALA A 279 -5.03 4.30 28.45
CA ALA A 279 -5.50 5.44 27.65
C ALA A 279 -4.38 6.07 26.79
N SER A 280 -3.16 6.20 27.32
CA SER A 280 -2.02 6.72 26.57
C SER A 280 -1.60 5.79 25.43
N ALA A 281 -1.66 4.46 25.62
CA ALA A 281 -1.41 3.51 24.54
C ALA A 281 -2.43 3.66 23.39
N GLY A 282 -3.72 3.84 23.69
CA GLY A 282 -4.77 4.07 22.67
C GLY A 282 -4.53 5.36 21.87
N LEU A 283 -4.26 6.47 22.57
CA LEU A 283 -3.96 7.76 21.95
C LEU A 283 -2.70 7.72 21.06
N LEU A 284 -1.62 7.11 21.54
CA LEU A 284 -0.39 6.96 20.77
C LEU A 284 -0.57 6.01 19.58
N ALA A 285 -1.38 4.96 19.72
CA ALA A 285 -1.73 4.06 18.62
C ALA A 285 -2.44 4.82 17.49
N ALA A 286 -3.45 5.63 17.82
CA ALA A 286 -4.16 6.46 16.85
C ALA A 286 -3.26 7.53 16.22
N SER A 287 -2.41 8.18 17.03
CA SER A 287 -1.42 9.16 16.55
C SER A 287 -0.47 8.53 15.52
N PHE A 288 0.11 7.38 15.83
CA PHE A 288 1.02 6.68 14.91
C PHE A 288 0.31 6.14 13.66
N LEU A 289 -0.95 5.71 13.77
CA LEU A 289 -1.76 5.30 12.61
C LEU A 289 -1.99 6.50 11.67
N PHE A 290 -2.37 7.65 12.21
CA PHE A 290 -2.56 8.88 11.46
C PHE A 290 -1.26 9.33 10.78
N LEU A 291 -0.15 9.40 11.51
CA LEU A 291 1.14 9.80 10.94
C LEU A 291 1.64 8.81 9.88
N SER A 292 1.45 7.52 10.11
CA SER A 292 1.78 6.46 9.16
C SER A 292 1.01 6.63 7.84
N THR A 293 -0.32 6.75 7.92
CA THR A 293 -1.19 6.94 6.75
C THR A 293 -0.86 8.24 6.03
N MET A 294 -0.64 9.35 6.76
CA MET A 294 -0.26 10.64 6.17
C MET A 294 1.05 10.58 5.39
N LEU A 295 2.10 9.95 5.94
CA LEU A 295 3.37 9.78 5.25
C LEU A 295 3.22 8.89 4.02
N HIS A 296 2.37 7.85 4.08
CA HIS A 296 2.08 7.01 2.93
C HIS A 296 1.27 7.73 1.86
N THR A 297 0.26 8.51 2.24
CA THR A 297 -0.49 9.36 1.31
C THR A 297 0.46 10.32 0.58
N ARG A 298 1.41 10.94 1.30
CA ARG A 298 2.47 11.76 0.69
C ARG A 298 3.28 10.96 -0.34
N HIS A 299 3.73 9.75 0.03
CA HIS A 299 4.49 8.87 -0.86
C HIS A 299 3.67 8.49 -2.11
N VAL A 300 2.39 8.15 -1.95
CA VAL A 300 1.49 7.80 -3.07
C VAL A 300 1.27 8.98 -4.02
N ILE A 301 1.08 10.18 -3.49
CA ILE A 301 0.79 11.38 -4.30
C ILE A 301 2.05 11.90 -5.03
N PHE A 302 3.21 11.89 -4.36
CA PHE A 302 4.41 12.58 -4.86
C PHE A 302 5.53 11.68 -5.37
N GLU A 303 5.59 10.41 -4.95
CA GLU A 303 6.68 9.50 -5.29
C GLU A 303 6.19 8.40 -6.24
N SER A 304 5.22 7.57 -5.83
CA SER A 304 4.69 6.51 -6.68
C SER A 304 3.23 6.18 -6.41
N VAL A 305 2.38 6.37 -7.41
CA VAL A 305 0.97 5.95 -7.35
C VAL A 305 0.86 4.42 -7.42
N ASN A 306 1.78 3.78 -8.14
CA ASN A 306 1.76 2.35 -8.41
C ASN A 306 2.04 1.54 -7.12
N PRO A 307 1.34 0.41 -6.91
CA PRO A 307 1.61 -0.45 -5.76
C PRO A 307 3.06 -0.96 -5.83
N PRO A 308 3.73 -1.17 -4.67
CA PRO A 308 5.07 -1.71 -4.66
C PRO A 308 5.08 -3.06 -5.38
N GLN A 309 5.98 -3.23 -6.35
CA GLN A 309 6.12 -4.51 -7.05
C GLN A 309 6.30 -5.62 -6.02
N GLN A 310 5.46 -6.65 -6.09
CA GLN A 310 5.48 -7.75 -5.14
C GLN A 310 6.77 -8.56 -5.34
N LYS A 311 7.84 -8.13 -4.69
CA LYS A 311 9.06 -8.95 -4.61
C LYS A 311 8.67 -10.24 -3.87
N PRO A 312 8.98 -11.43 -4.42
CA PRO A 312 8.73 -12.69 -3.72
C PRO A 312 9.40 -12.61 -2.36
N SER A 313 8.62 -12.84 -1.30
CA SER A 313 9.11 -12.75 0.07
C SER A 313 10.31 -13.67 0.24
N LEU A 314 11.32 -13.25 1.01
CA LEU A 314 12.48 -14.09 1.29
C LEU A 314 12.03 -15.41 1.94
N ILE A 315 11.01 -15.37 2.80
CA ILE A 315 10.38 -16.56 3.37
C ILE A 315 9.73 -17.43 2.30
N GLY A 316 9.04 -16.85 1.30
CA GLY A 316 8.49 -17.62 0.18
C GLY A 316 9.58 -18.25 -0.68
N ARG A 317 10.74 -17.58 -0.83
CA ARG A 317 11.93 -18.15 -1.49
C ARG A 317 12.56 -19.25 -0.64
N LEU A 318 12.66 -19.06 0.67
CA LEU A 318 13.21 -20.05 1.59
C LEU A 318 12.30 -21.27 1.68
N PHE A 319 10.99 -21.06 1.79
CA PHE A 319 9.99 -22.12 1.78
C PHE A 319 9.98 -22.85 0.44
N ARG A 320 10.07 -22.15 -0.71
CA ARG A 320 10.27 -22.82 -2.01
C ARG A 320 11.61 -23.55 -2.10
N ARG A 321 12.67 -23.11 -1.42
CA ARG A 321 13.95 -23.86 -1.36
C ARG A 321 13.82 -25.09 -0.47
N LEU A 322 13.07 -25.01 0.62
CA LEU A 322 12.84 -26.10 1.58
C LEU A 322 11.85 -27.13 1.02
N THR A 323 10.75 -26.71 0.40
CA THR A 323 9.73 -27.60 -0.18
C THR A 323 9.99 -27.95 -1.64
N GLY A 324 10.79 -27.16 -2.37
CA GLY A 324 11.12 -27.37 -3.78
C GLY A 324 12.25 -28.35 -4.06
N ARG A 325 12.69 -29.12 -3.05
CA ARG A 325 13.65 -30.21 -3.26
C ARG A 325 13.03 -31.48 -3.88
N GLY A 326 11.72 -31.46 -4.21
CA GLY A 326 10.99 -32.62 -4.73
C GLY A 326 10.48 -32.56 -6.17
N ALA A 327 10.47 -31.41 -6.85
CA ALA A 327 9.76 -31.27 -8.14
C ALA A 327 10.66 -31.17 -9.40
N SER A 328 11.99 -31.33 -9.27
CA SER A 328 12.93 -31.31 -10.41
C SER A 328 13.39 -32.71 -10.85
N ARG A 329 12.69 -33.78 -10.46
CA ARG A 329 12.98 -35.15 -10.90
C ARG A 329 11.69 -35.84 -11.34
N SER A 330 11.28 -35.65 -12.59
CA SER A 330 10.53 -36.62 -13.39
C SER A 330 10.05 -35.93 -14.67
N THR A 331 10.93 -35.90 -15.67
CA THR A 331 10.62 -35.87 -17.13
C THR A 331 11.92 -35.61 -17.92
N ALA A 332 13.04 -36.21 -17.50
CA ALA A 332 14.13 -36.52 -18.41
C ALA A 332 13.76 -37.86 -19.06
N GLY A 333 13.60 -37.82 -20.38
CA GLY A 333 12.94 -38.82 -21.19
C GLY A 333 13.46 -40.25 -21.04
N LYS A 334 12.51 -41.17 -20.98
CA LYS A 334 12.70 -42.56 -21.38
C LYS A 334 11.65 -42.82 -22.46
N GLY A 335 12.10 -42.86 -23.71
CA GLY A 335 11.24 -43.31 -24.82
C GLY A 335 11.36 -42.49 -26.10
N GLN A 336 12.45 -42.68 -26.85
CA GLN A 336 12.41 -42.95 -28.30
C GLN A 336 13.83 -43.06 -28.85
N GLN A 337 14.37 -44.28 -28.81
CA GLN A 337 15.37 -44.75 -29.76
C GLN A 337 15.01 -46.20 -30.09
N ALA A 338 14.42 -46.38 -31.26
CA ALA A 338 14.30 -47.65 -31.95
C ALA A 338 14.60 -47.39 -33.43
N ALA A 339 15.45 -48.25 -33.99
CA ALA A 339 15.85 -48.42 -35.39
C ALA A 339 16.70 -47.28 -36.00
N ASP A 340 17.76 -47.50 -36.77
CA ASP A 340 18.47 -48.69 -37.26
C ASP A 340 19.72 -48.17 -37.99
N SER A 341 20.90 -48.77 -37.78
CA SER A 341 21.94 -49.01 -38.83
C SER A 341 23.32 -49.34 -38.22
N VAL A 342 23.63 -50.64 -38.14
CA VAL A 342 24.78 -51.32 -38.78
C VAL A 342 26.11 -50.54 -38.88
N SER A 343 27.14 -50.92 -38.10
CA SER A 343 28.24 -51.83 -38.49
C SER A 343 29.44 -51.74 -37.51
N PRO A 344 30.30 -52.77 -37.42
CA PRO A 344 31.21 -52.96 -36.29
C PRO A 344 32.71 -52.72 -36.60
N ALA A 345 33.45 -52.61 -35.50
CA ALA A 345 34.81 -53.09 -35.26
C ALA A 345 36.02 -52.16 -35.54
N GLU A 346 36.92 -52.19 -34.54
CA GLU A 346 38.38 -51.95 -34.52
C GLU A 346 38.92 -50.59 -34.04
N GLY A 347 39.94 -50.70 -33.16
CA GLY A 347 40.92 -49.67 -32.80
C GLY A 347 40.70 -49.01 -31.43
N GLU A 348 41.25 -49.56 -30.33
CA GLU A 348 42.56 -49.20 -29.74
C GLU A 348 42.57 -47.79 -29.10
N GLU A 349 42.60 -47.65 -27.77
CA GLU A 349 43.76 -47.75 -26.85
C GLU A 349 44.31 -46.35 -26.47
N SER A 350 44.73 -46.21 -25.22
CA SER A 350 45.44 -45.10 -24.55
C SER A 350 44.60 -44.44 -23.43
N GLN A 351 44.64 -44.93 -22.20
CA GLN A 351 45.71 -44.85 -21.18
C GLN A 351 46.04 -43.45 -20.66
N GLY A 352 45.95 -43.33 -19.32
CA GLY A 352 46.73 -42.39 -18.51
C GLY A 352 46.04 -41.04 -18.24
N ARG A 353 46.07 -40.43 -17.06
CA ARG A 353 46.96 -40.61 -15.91
C ARG A 353 46.38 -39.86 -14.71
N LYS A 354 46.60 -40.46 -13.53
CA LYS A 354 46.51 -39.95 -12.14
C LYS A 354 47.10 -38.51 -12.04
N THR A 355 46.67 -37.63 -11.14
CA THR A 355 46.96 -37.54 -9.67
C THR A 355 46.22 -36.29 -9.13
N ALA A 356 45.46 -36.29 -8.04
CA ALA A 356 45.80 -36.42 -6.61
C ALA A 356 46.49 -35.18 -5.96
N ALA A 357 45.98 -34.83 -4.76
CA ALA A 357 46.53 -34.02 -3.65
C ALA A 357 46.47 -32.48 -3.79
N ALA A 358 45.71 -31.76 -2.94
CA ALA A 358 46.03 -31.30 -1.56
C ALA A 358 47.07 -30.15 -1.59
N THR A 359 47.00 -29.04 -0.85
CA THR A 359 46.69 -28.79 0.57
C THR A 359 46.80 -27.27 0.82
N ALA A 360 46.17 -26.74 1.89
CA ALA A 360 46.63 -25.61 2.76
C ALA A 360 46.91 -24.23 2.09
N GLU A 361 46.90 -23.05 2.71
CA GLU A 361 46.80 -22.50 4.08
C GLU A 361 46.47 -20.99 3.88
N ALA A 362 45.56 -20.40 4.66
CA ALA A 362 45.85 -19.35 5.65
C ALA A 362 46.64 -18.12 5.15
N GLU A 363 46.00 -16.94 5.18
CA GLU A 363 46.64 -15.74 5.75
C GLU A 363 45.61 -14.62 6.00
N ALA A 364 45.66 -14.10 7.22
CA ALA A 364 45.07 -12.85 7.65
C ALA A 364 46.19 -11.82 7.72
N ASP A 365 46.00 -10.62 7.16
CA ASP A 365 46.42 -9.39 7.85
C ASP A 365 45.93 -8.10 7.17
N ASN A 366 45.23 -7.31 8.00
CA ASN A 366 45.48 -5.90 8.28
C ASN A 366 46.17 -5.01 7.21
N SER A 367 45.45 -4.00 6.71
CA SER A 367 46.06 -2.67 6.57
C SER A 367 45.02 -1.55 6.58
N SER A 368 45.33 -0.57 7.42
CA SER A 368 44.68 0.70 7.67
C SER A 368 45.16 1.77 6.68
N SER A 369 44.25 2.63 6.21
CA SER A 369 44.51 4.04 5.88
C SER A 369 43.14 4.77 5.87
N THR A 370 42.80 5.75 6.72
CA THR A 370 43.29 7.14 6.86
C THR A 370 43.68 7.74 5.51
N THR A 371 42.89 8.60 4.88
CA THR A 371 42.79 10.09 4.99
C THR A 371 42.13 10.48 3.64
N ALA A 372 41.27 11.46 3.40
CA ALA A 372 41.37 12.87 3.71
C ALA A 372 40.10 13.59 3.23
N THR A 373 39.69 14.53 4.06
CA THR A 373 38.84 15.69 3.83
C THR A 373 39.15 16.37 2.49
N ARG A 374 38.16 16.56 1.61
CA ARG A 374 38.25 17.53 0.51
C ARG A 374 37.14 18.58 0.61
N SER A 375 37.50 19.63 1.33
CA SER A 375 37.00 20.99 1.17
C SER A 375 37.04 21.40 -0.30
N ARG A 376 35.92 21.90 -0.83
CA ARG A 376 35.95 22.81 -1.99
C ARG A 376 34.93 23.91 -1.79
N ARG A 377 35.47 25.04 -1.32
CA ARG A 377 34.87 26.37 -1.26
C ARG A 377 35.38 27.15 -2.50
N ALA A 378 34.46 27.69 -3.29
CA ALA A 378 34.62 28.82 -4.22
C ALA A 378 33.19 29.19 -4.66
N SER A 379 32.51 30.23 -4.18
CA SER A 379 32.74 31.68 -4.19
C SER A 379 32.88 32.31 -5.58
N THR A 380 31.80 32.90 -6.08
CA THR A 380 31.70 34.22 -6.77
C THR A 380 30.20 34.43 -7.11
N ARG A 381 29.45 35.31 -6.44
CA ARG A 381 29.34 36.79 -6.59
C ARG A 381 28.39 37.21 -7.72
N SER A 382 27.23 37.78 -7.35
CA SER A 382 26.54 38.93 -7.98
C SER A 382 25.19 39.16 -7.26
N SER A 383 25.11 40.03 -6.24
CA SER A 383 24.62 41.42 -6.30
C SER A 383 23.29 41.63 -7.07
N ALA A 384 22.19 41.72 -6.32
CA ALA A 384 21.19 42.82 -6.19
C ALA A 384 20.71 43.58 -7.47
N PRO A 385 19.47 44.15 -7.54
CA PRO A 385 18.84 44.86 -6.42
C PRO A 385 17.30 44.82 -6.28
N ALA A 386 16.89 45.53 -5.24
CA ALA A 386 15.58 45.74 -4.66
C ALA A 386 14.52 46.37 -5.60
N VAL A 387 13.26 45.96 -5.37
CA VAL A 387 12.03 46.68 -5.71
C VAL A 387 11.12 46.52 -4.50
N LYS A 388 11.13 47.48 -3.56
CA LYS A 388 10.21 48.62 -3.42
C LYS A 388 8.80 48.20 -3.00
N GLU A 389 8.52 48.39 -1.71
CA GLU A 389 7.18 48.50 -1.13
C GLU A 389 6.41 49.64 -1.79
N GLU A 390 5.14 49.40 -2.11
CA GLU A 390 4.13 50.46 -2.19
C GLU A 390 2.78 49.92 -1.69
N SER A 391 2.21 50.69 -0.78
CA SER A 391 0.97 50.51 -0.03
C SER A 391 -0.29 50.79 -0.87
N ALA A 392 -1.37 50.03 -0.58
CA ALA A 392 -2.84 50.32 -0.52
C ALA A 392 -3.45 51.53 -1.31
N PRO A 393 -4.77 51.57 -1.68
CA PRO A 393 -5.90 50.91 -0.99
C PRO A 393 -7.09 50.40 -1.86
N ALA A 394 -8.05 49.80 -1.14
CA ALA A 394 -9.48 49.58 -1.39
C ALA A 394 -10.12 50.10 -2.69
N ARG A 395 -10.89 49.22 -3.36
CA ARG A 395 -12.11 49.64 -4.08
C ARG A 395 -13.25 48.65 -3.91
N SER A 396 -14.38 49.27 -3.63
CA SER A 396 -15.68 48.75 -3.27
C SER A 396 -16.51 48.41 -4.52
N ALA A 397 -17.34 47.36 -4.37
CA ALA A 397 -18.70 47.17 -4.84
C ALA A 397 -19.07 47.11 -6.34
N LYS A 398 -20.17 46.34 -6.54
CA LYS A 398 -21.17 46.37 -7.62
C LYS A 398 -20.73 45.65 -8.91
N THR A 399 -21.49 44.72 -9.51
CA THR A 399 -22.94 44.68 -9.73
C THR A 399 -23.42 43.26 -10.14
N ALA A 400 -24.70 43.01 -9.85
CA ALA A 400 -25.70 42.06 -10.36
C ALA A 400 -25.39 41.26 -11.65
N ALA A 401 -25.78 39.96 -11.73
CA ALA A 401 -27.03 39.43 -12.34
C ALA A 401 -27.14 39.79 -13.84
N GLU A 402 -27.44 38.93 -14.82
CA GLU A 402 -28.15 37.65 -14.94
C GLU A 402 -27.89 37.16 -16.41
N PRO A 403 -28.75 36.39 -17.09
CA PRO A 403 -28.59 34.99 -17.50
C PRO A 403 -28.10 34.75 -18.95
N GLU A 404 -28.06 33.46 -19.31
CA GLU A 404 -27.92 32.86 -20.65
C GLU A 404 -28.68 33.59 -21.77
N PRO A 405 -28.25 33.37 -23.03
CA PRO A 405 -29.04 32.41 -23.82
C PRO A 405 -28.24 31.44 -24.67
N ALA A 406 -28.90 30.33 -24.94
CA ALA A 406 -28.60 29.31 -25.93
C ALA A 406 -28.45 29.85 -27.37
N SER A 407 -27.82 29.02 -28.22
CA SER A 407 -28.17 28.73 -29.63
C SER A 407 -26.94 28.70 -30.55
N GLN A 408 -27.08 27.93 -31.64
CA GLN A 408 -26.18 27.71 -32.79
C GLN A 408 -25.17 26.58 -32.55
N ALA A 409 -25.43 25.33 -32.92
CA ALA A 409 -25.90 24.83 -34.23
C ALA A 409 -25.09 25.47 -35.36
N ASP A 410 -23.95 24.87 -35.68
CA ASP A 410 -23.29 25.07 -36.96
C ASP A 410 -22.90 23.70 -37.53
N SER A 411 -23.64 23.37 -38.59
CA SER A 411 -23.52 22.23 -39.47
C SER A 411 -22.69 22.66 -40.66
N SER A 412 -21.40 22.31 -40.66
CA SER A 412 -20.59 22.35 -41.88
C SER A 412 -20.59 20.96 -42.50
N GLU A 413 -21.60 20.72 -43.34
CA GLU A 413 -21.52 19.82 -44.49
C GLU A 413 -20.49 20.42 -45.45
N GLU A 414 -19.34 19.78 -45.61
CA GLU A 414 -18.50 19.95 -46.79
C GLU A 414 -18.33 18.60 -47.47
N ASP A 415 -18.92 18.54 -48.66
CA ASP A 415 -18.67 17.59 -49.73
C ASP A 415 -17.16 17.47 -50.00
N GLU A 416 -16.59 16.28 -49.81
CA GLU A 416 -15.38 15.90 -50.55
C GLU A 416 -15.61 14.61 -51.32
N ALA A 417 -15.60 14.81 -52.64
CA ALA A 417 -15.88 13.85 -53.68
C ALA A 417 -14.90 12.66 -53.70
N ASP A 418 -15.50 11.47 -53.75
CA ASP A 418 -15.18 10.35 -54.64
C ASP A 418 -13.73 10.27 -55.19
N LYS A 419 -12.81 9.79 -54.35
CA LYS A 419 -11.57 9.13 -54.80
C LYS A 419 -11.61 7.67 -54.40
N GLN A 420 -12.14 6.84 -55.30
CA GLN A 420 -12.11 5.39 -55.19
C GLN A 420 -10.66 4.85 -55.09
N PRO A 421 -10.31 4.05 -54.07
CA PRO A 421 -9.02 3.38 -54.01
C PRO A 421 -9.06 2.11 -54.86
N MET A 422 -8.62 2.20 -56.12
CA MET A 422 -8.40 1.03 -56.99
C MET A 422 -7.32 0.07 -56.47
N SER A 423 -6.63 0.36 -55.36
CA SER A 423 -5.55 -0.49 -54.81
C SER A 423 -6.01 -1.58 -53.84
N LEU A 424 -7.24 -1.54 -53.30
CA LEU A 424 -7.69 -2.50 -52.28
C LEU A 424 -8.12 -3.87 -52.82
N LYS A 425 -8.39 -3.99 -54.13
CA LYS A 425 -8.74 -5.28 -54.75
C LYS A 425 -7.50 -6.14 -55.01
N ALA A 426 -6.33 -5.54 -55.29
CA ALA A 426 -5.08 -6.28 -55.51
C ALA A 426 -4.49 -6.84 -54.23
N SER A 427 -4.59 -6.12 -53.09
CA SER A 427 -4.09 -6.60 -51.80
C SER A 427 -4.88 -7.79 -51.25
N ARG A 428 -6.20 -7.83 -51.47
CA ARG A 428 -7.05 -8.95 -51.03
C ARG A 428 -6.82 -10.25 -51.79
N ALA A 429 -6.37 -10.19 -53.04
CA ALA A 429 -6.06 -11.40 -53.82
C ALA A 429 -4.76 -12.07 -53.36
N LEU A 430 -3.72 -11.27 -53.06
CA LEU A 430 -2.44 -11.77 -52.53
C LEU A 430 -2.58 -12.45 -51.16
N ASP A 431 -3.51 -11.98 -50.33
CA ASP A 431 -3.77 -12.58 -49.01
C ASP A 431 -4.41 -13.98 -49.10
N ALA A 432 -5.16 -14.28 -50.17
CA ALA A 432 -5.80 -15.58 -50.35
C ALA A 432 -4.77 -16.68 -50.66
N ASP A 433 -3.80 -16.41 -51.54
CA ASP A 433 -2.74 -17.36 -51.88
C ASP A 433 -1.78 -17.61 -50.72
N ARG A 434 -1.39 -16.53 -50.02
CA ARG A 434 -0.61 -16.62 -48.77
C ARG A 434 -1.31 -17.48 -47.73
N GLN A 435 -2.64 -17.43 -47.63
CA GLN A 435 -3.40 -18.30 -46.72
C GLN A 435 -3.44 -19.77 -47.15
N GLN A 436 -3.43 -20.06 -48.45
CA GLN A 436 -3.35 -21.43 -48.94
C GLN A 436 -1.98 -22.05 -48.66
N GLN A 437 -0.90 -21.28 -48.83
CA GLN A 437 0.46 -21.75 -48.53
C GLN A 437 0.70 -22.06 -47.04
N LEU A 438 -0.11 -21.50 -46.13
CA LEU A 438 -0.04 -21.79 -44.70
C LEU A 438 -0.74 -23.09 -44.30
N LYS A 439 -1.61 -23.66 -45.16
CA LYS A 439 -2.33 -24.90 -44.85
C LYS A 439 -1.36 -26.08 -44.92
N GLY A 440 -1.36 -26.91 -43.87
CA GLY A 440 -0.53 -28.12 -43.78
C GLY A 440 0.84 -27.93 -43.11
N LEU A 441 1.31 -26.70 -42.94
CA LEU A 441 2.59 -26.43 -42.25
C LEU A 441 2.43 -26.46 -40.72
N PRO A 442 3.46 -26.91 -39.97
CA PRO A 442 3.47 -26.80 -38.52
C PRO A 442 3.45 -25.33 -38.07
N LYS A 443 2.80 -25.07 -36.91
CA LYS A 443 2.53 -23.71 -36.40
C LYS A 443 3.79 -22.83 -36.27
N ARG A 444 4.97 -23.44 -36.07
CA ARG A 444 6.25 -22.74 -35.99
C ARG A 444 6.70 -22.19 -37.34
N GLU A 445 6.48 -22.93 -38.42
CA GLU A 445 6.83 -22.52 -39.78
C GLU A 445 5.85 -21.50 -40.34
N GLN A 446 4.55 -21.66 -40.03
CA GLN A 446 3.54 -20.65 -40.34
C GLN A 446 3.90 -19.27 -39.76
N ARG A 447 4.46 -19.24 -38.53
CA ARG A 447 4.92 -17.98 -37.90
C ARG A 447 6.15 -17.40 -38.60
N LYS A 448 7.08 -18.22 -39.09
CA LYS A 448 8.26 -17.76 -39.83
C LYS A 448 7.88 -17.16 -41.18
N LEU A 449 7.01 -17.83 -41.95
CA LEU A 449 6.54 -17.35 -43.25
C LEU A 449 5.76 -16.03 -43.13
N ARG A 450 4.85 -15.93 -42.15
CA ARG A 450 4.15 -14.66 -41.86
C ARG A 450 5.07 -13.53 -41.40
N LYS A 451 6.27 -13.85 -40.90
CA LYS A 451 7.27 -12.83 -40.57
C LYS A 451 7.98 -12.39 -41.84
N GLN A 452 8.47 -13.34 -42.66
CA GLN A 452 9.10 -13.05 -43.94
C GLN A 452 8.23 -12.19 -44.86
N TRP A 453 6.93 -12.50 -45.01
CA TRP A 453 6.04 -11.67 -45.82
C TRP A 453 5.86 -10.25 -45.30
N ARG A 454 5.86 -10.05 -43.97
CA ARG A 454 5.79 -8.69 -43.39
C ARG A 454 7.06 -7.90 -43.62
N ASP A 455 8.21 -8.58 -43.66
CA ASP A 455 9.50 -7.95 -43.94
C ASP A 455 9.62 -7.63 -45.44
N GLU A 456 9.19 -8.53 -46.33
CA GLU A 456 9.10 -8.28 -47.79
C GLU A 456 8.13 -7.14 -48.13
N ASP A 457 6.97 -7.07 -47.47
CA ASP A 457 6.01 -6.00 -47.69
C ASP A 457 6.62 -4.63 -47.31
N ARG A 458 7.34 -4.54 -46.18
CA ARG A 458 8.07 -3.31 -45.77
C ARG A 458 9.17 -2.94 -46.76
N ASP A 459 9.96 -3.90 -47.22
CA ASP A 459 11.02 -3.64 -48.20
C ASP A 459 10.43 -3.16 -49.53
N SER A 460 9.27 -3.70 -49.92
CA SER A 460 8.55 -3.28 -51.12
C SER A 460 7.97 -1.87 -51.00
N GLU A 461 7.48 -1.48 -49.82
CA GLU A 461 7.05 -0.11 -49.53
C GLU A 461 8.23 0.85 -49.58
N TYR A 462 9.36 0.47 -48.97
CA TYR A 462 10.58 1.29 -48.97
C TYR A 462 11.09 1.55 -50.40
N ARG A 463 11.11 0.51 -51.26
CA ARG A 463 11.46 0.62 -52.68
C ARG A 463 10.48 1.44 -53.51
N ARG A 464 9.21 1.55 -53.11
CA ARG A 464 8.23 2.40 -53.78
C ARG A 464 8.33 3.86 -53.34
N SER A 465 8.87 4.11 -52.16
CA SER A 465 9.03 5.46 -51.59
C SER A 465 10.37 6.14 -51.93
N ALA A 466 11.36 5.37 -52.39
CA ALA A 466 12.63 5.85 -52.92
C ALA A 466 12.54 6.00 -54.44
#